data_AF-A0A5B0WCS3-F1
#
_entry.id   AF-A0A5B0WCS3-F1
#
_cell.length_a   1.000
_cell.length_b   1.000
_cell.length_c   1.000
_cell.angle_alpha   90.00
_cell.angle_beta   90.00
_cell.angle_gamma   90.00
#
_symmetry.space_group_name_H-M   'P 1'
#
loop_
_entity.id
_entity.type
_entity.pdbx_description
1 polymer ?
#
loop_
_entity_poly.entity_id
_entity_poly.type
_entity_poly.pdbx_seq_one_letter_code
_entity_poly.pdbx_strand_id
1 'polypeptide(L)'
;MDMPRIERVTPTSNMTLAITWKGGAETSANLIGWIATGGELLAPLKSPDVWKTAAVADYGATVEWAGEDLAIDAYHLFQIAEEQRDFNAEDLRKWQEDIGLSNNEAADFLGVTLRTWKNYRAGAPVSHAVKMLLRASLRDPLLMHAHYRPRQNGRPKAA
;
A
#
# COMPACT_ATOMS: atom_id res chain seq x y z
N MET A 1 7.81 -3.08 12.90
CA MET A 1 6.52 -3.77 12.66
C MET A 1 6.84 -5.24 12.61
N ASP A 2 6.14 -6.08 13.37
CA ASP A 2 6.36 -7.52 13.28
C ASP A 2 5.95 -8.04 11.91
N MET A 3 6.64 -9.08 11.44
CA MET A 3 6.36 -9.70 10.15
C MET A 3 4.91 -10.22 10.13
N PRO A 4 4.05 -9.80 9.17
CA PRO A 4 2.69 -10.30 9.09
C PRO A 4 2.71 -11.82 8.87
N ARG A 5 1.76 -12.50 9.51
CA ARG A 5 1.58 -13.95 9.38
C ARG A 5 0.17 -14.26 8.93
N ILE A 6 0.06 -15.12 7.94
CA ILE A 6 -1.22 -15.54 7.37
C ILE A 6 -1.78 -16.67 8.23
N GLU A 7 -3.04 -16.54 8.63
CA GLU A 7 -3.78 -17.60 9.30
C GLU A 7 -4.57 -18.44 8.29
N ARG A 8 -5.20 -17.77 7.32
CA ARG A 8 -6.00 -18.42 6.27
C ARG A 8 -6.03 -17.58 5.01
N VAL A 9 -6.08 -18.26 3.86
CA VAL A 9 -6.45 -17.65 2.58
C VAL A 9 -7.60 -18.39 1.94
N THR A 10 -8.44 -17.65 1.23
CA THR A 10 -9.49 -18.20 0.38
C THR A 10 -9.35 -17.56 -1.01
N PRO A 11 -9.00 -18.32 -2.06
CA PRO A 11 -9.01 -17.80 -3.42
C PRO A 11 -10.45 -17.53 -3.87
N THR A 12 -10.69 -16.32 -4.36
CA THR A 12 -11.97 -15.88 -4.92
C THR A 12 -11.81 -15.53 -6.40
N SER A 13 -12.86 -14.97 -7.01
CA SER A 13 -12.84 -14.60 -8.43
C SER A 13 -11.84 -13.47 -8.73
N ASN A 14 -11.54 -13.28 -10.02
CA ASN A 14 -10.67 -12.21 -10.51
C ASN A 14 -9.27 -12.18 -9.87
N MET A 15 -8.70 -13.35 -9.57
CA MET A 15 -7.37 -13.49 -8.95
C MET A 15 -7.26 -12.74 -7.62
N THR A 16 -8.33 -12.76 -6.82
CA THR A 16 -8.35 -12.11 -5.50
C THR A 16 -8.22 -13.14 -4.39
N LEU A 17 -7.38 -12.88 -3.40
CA LEU A 17 -7.33 -13.63 -2.16
C LEU A 17 -8.11 -12.88 -1.08
N ALA A 18 -9.04 -13.55 -0.41
CA ALA A 18 -9.51 -13.13 0.90
C ALA A 18 -8.53 -13.69 1.95
N ILE A 19 -8.02 -12.84 2.82
CA ILE A 19 -6.90 -13.16 3.71
C ILE A 19 -7.31 -12.87 5.15
N THR A 20 -7.16 -13.87 6.03
CA THR A 20 -7.21 -13.70 7.47
C THR A 20 -5.77 -13.73 7.99
N TRP A 21 -5.35 -12.66 8.66
CA TRP A 21 -4.04 -12.56 9.31
C TRP A 21 -4.10 -13.10 10.73
N LYS A 22 -2.98 -13.61 11.24
CA LYS A 22 -2.85 -13.94 12.68
C LYS A 22 -3.17 -12.69 13.49
N GLY A 23 -4.09 -12.83 14.44
CA GLY A 23 -4.66 -11.70 15.19
C GLY A 23 -6.06 -11.28 14.71
N GLY A 24 -6.58 -11.93 13.67
CA GLY A 24 -7.98 -11.83 13.24
C GLY A 24 -8.29 -10.70 12.28
N ALA A 25 -7.31 -9.89 11.87
CA ALA A 25 -7.52 -8.88 10.84
C ALA A 25 -7.84 -9.56 9.50
N GLU A 26 -8.85 -9.06 8.79
CA GLU A 26 -9.26 -9.55 7.49
C GLU A 26 -9.01 -8.50 6.41
N THR A 27 -8.44 -8.92 5.29
CA THR A 27 -8.16 -8.08 4.13
C THR A 27 -8.41 -8.84 2.84
N SER A 28 -8.34 -8.14 1.71
CA SER A 28 -8.35 -8.76 0.39
C SER A 28 -7.25 -8.19 -0.48
N ALA A 29 -6.65 -9.04 -1.31
CA ALA A 29 -5.64 -8.62 -2.28
C ALA A 29 -5.97 -9.18 -3.67
N ASN A 30 -6.18 -8.28 -4.63
CA ASN A 30 -6.25 -8.62 -6.05
C ASN A 30 -4.83 -8.75 -6.62
N LEU A 31 -4.48 -9.92 -7.14
CA LEU A 31 -3.14 -10.24 -7.61
C LEU A 31 -2.96 -10.13 -9.13
N ILE A 32 -3.93 -9.57 -9.87
CA ILE A 32 -3.83 -9.41 -11.33
C ILE A 32 -2.57 -8.64 -11.71
N GLY A 33 -2.30 -7.52 -11.02
CA GLY A 33 -1.11 -6.70 -11.28
C GLY A 33 0.18 -7.47 -11.04
N TRP A 34 0.28 -8.16 -9.90
CA TRP A 34 1.45 -8.97 -9.54
C TRP A 34 1.70 -10.09 -10.55
N ILE A 35 0.67 -10.86 -10.92
CA ILE A 35 0.73 -11.91 -11.95
C ILE A 35 1.14 -11.33 -13.30
N ALA A 36 0.62 -10.17 -13.68
CA ALA A 36 0.95 -9.52 -14.95
C ALA A 36 2.40 -9.05 -15.03
N THR A 37 2.99 -8.64 -13.91
CA THR A 37 4.37 -8.14 -13.85
C THR A 37 5.42 -9.20 -13.50
N GLY A 38 5.00 -10.38 -13.02
CA GLY A 38 5.91 -11.46 -12.61
C GLY A 38 6.42 -12.37 -13.74
N GLY A 39 6.12 -12.04 -15.00
CA GLY A 39 6.63 -12.76 -16.17
C GLY A 39 6.07 -14.18 -16.32
N GLU A 40 6.83 -15.03 -17.02
CA GLU A 40 6.39 -16.41 -17.32
C GLU A 40 6.27 -17.29 -16.07
N LEU A 41 7.06 -17.00 -15.03
CA LEU A 41 7.02 -17.72 -13.76
C LEU A 41 5.60 -17.73 -13.16
N LEU A 42 4.88 -16.60 -13.22
CA LEU A 42 3.53 -16.48 -12.66
C LEU A 42 2.42 -16.74 -13.67
N ALA A 43 2.74 -17.00 -14.94
CA ALA A 43 1.73 -17.26 -15.97
C ALA A 43 0.75 -18.40 -15.63
N PRO A 44 1.17 -19.50 -14.97
CA PRO A 44 0.26 -20.58 -14.58
C PRO A 44 -0.88 -20.13 -13.66
N LEU A 45 -0.70 -19.08 -12.85
CA LEU A 45 -1.72 -18.55 -11.95
C LEU A 45 -2.94 -17.96 -12.69
N LYS A 46 -2.84 -17.72 -14.01
CA LYS A 46 -3.99 -17.32 -14.84
C LYS A 46 -5.00 -18.46 -15.02
N SER A 47 -4.60 -19.71 -14.79
CA SER A 47 -5.50 -20.85 -14.82
C SER A 47 -6.38 -20.86 -13.57
N PRO A 48 -7.72 -20.89 -13.70
CA PRO A 48 -8.62 -21.01 -12.55
C PRO A 48 -8.37 -22.27 -11.71
N ASP A 49 -7.90 -23.36 -12.32
CA ASP A 49 -7.66 -24.62 -11.62
C ASP A 49 -6.40 -24.55 -10.76
N VAL A 50 -5.35 -23.89 -11.25
CA VAL A 50 -4.16 -23.59 -10.44
C VAL A 50 -4.52 -22.58 -9.35
N TRP A 51 -5.19 -21.48 -9.70
CA TRP A 51 -5.53 -20.41 -8.74
C TRP A 51 -6.28 -20.92 -7.49
N LYS A 52 -7.21 -21.86 -7.67
CA LYS A 52 -8.01 -22.45 -6.58
C LYS A 52 -7.18 -23.26 -5.57
N THR A 53 -5.95 -23.65 -5.91
CA THR A 53 -5.11 -24.42 -5.00
C THR A 53 -4.36 -23.55 -3.99
N ALA A 54 -4.60 -22.23 -3.96
CA ALA A 54 -3.94 -21.31 -3.03
C ALA A 54 -4.03 -21.85 -1.60
N ALA A 55 -2.88 -22.09 -0.97
CA ALA A 55 -2.80 -22.60 0.39
C ALA A 55 -1.75 -21.83 1.20
N VAL A 56 -1.98 -21.71 2.50
CA VAL A 56 -1.00 -21.14 3.42
C VAL A 56 0.11 -22.16 3.67
N ALA A 57 1.36 -21.75 3.51
CA ALA A 57 2.54 -22.57 3.78
C ALA A 57 3.49 -21.88 4.78
N ASP A 58 4.57 -22.57 5.13
CA ASP A 58 5.65 -22.05 5.98
C ASP A 58 5.17 -21.36 7.28
N TYR A 59 4.26 -22.01 8.00
CA TYR A 59 3.69 -21.48 9.26
C TYR A 59 3.05 -20.08 9.13
N GLY A 60 2.51 -19.76 7.94
CA GLY A 60 1.90 -18.47 7.63
C GLY A 60 2.87 -17.46 7.01
N ALA A 61 4.03 -17.90 6.54
CA ALA A 61 5.00 -17.03 5.87
C ALA A 61 4.73 -16.84 4.38
N THR A 62 4.04 -17.78 3.75
CA THR A 62 3.84 -17.81 2.30
C THR A 62 2.42 -18.26 1.94
N VAL A 63 1.97 -17.83 0.77
CA VAL A 63 0.89 -18.49 0.03
C VAL A 63 1.51 -19.20 -1.15
N GLU A 64 1.16 -20.47 -1.33
CA GLU A 64 1.66 -21.31 -2.41
C GLU A 64 0.50 -21.83 -3.26
N TRP A 65 0.79 -22.06 -4.54
CA TRP A 65 -0.09 -22.72 -5.48
C TRP A 65 0.56 -24.00 -6.02
N ALA A 66 -0.26 -24.90 -6.55
CA ALA A 66 0.23 -26.12 -7.18
C ALA A 66 1.01 -25.76 -8.44
N GLY A 67 2.25 -26.24 -8.52
CA GLY A 67 3.20 -25.92 -9.58
C GLY A 67 4.61 -25.76 -9.03
N GLU A 68 5.56 -25.48 -9.90
CA GLU A 68 6.94 -25.18 -9.49
C GLU A 68 7.06 -23.69 -9.16
N ASP A 69 7.56 -23.39 -7.96
CA ASP A 69 7.94 -22.05 -7.50
C ASP A 69 6.84 -20.97 -7.58
N LEU A 70 5.56 -21.37 -7.48
CA LEU A 70 4.42 -20.44 -7.44
C LEU A 70 4.12 -20.03 -5.99
N ALA A 71 4.80 -19.00 -5.52
CA ALA A 71 4.63 -18.50 -4.15
C ALA A 71 4.64 -16.97 -4.07
N ILE A 72 3.96 -16.43 -3.05
CA ILE A 72 4.11 -15.05 -2.59
C ILE A 72 4.31 -15.04 -1.08
N ASP A 73 5.29 -14.27 -0.61
CA ASP A 73 5.52 -14.12 0.82
C ASP A 73 4.45 -13.22 1.48
N ALA A 74 4.22 -13.44 2.77
CA ALA A 74 3.19 -12.76 3.55
C ALA A 74 3.40 -11.25 3.62
N TYR A 75 4.65 -10.78 3.60
CA TYR A 75 4.95 -9.35 3.66
C TYR A 75 4.59 -8.66 2.34
N HIS A 76 5.00 -9.24 1.21
CA HIS A 76 4.64 -8.73 -0.10
C HIS A 76 3.12 -8.76 -0.32
N LEU A 77 2.46 -9.84 0.06
CA LEU A 77 0.99 -9.93 -0.01
C LEU A 77 0.31 -8.87 0.86
N PHE A 78 0.82 -8.63 2.07
CA PHE A 78 0.33 -7.59 2.97
C PHE A 78 0.49 -6.19 2.35
N GLN A 79 1.64 -5.91 1.75
CA GLN A 79 1.88 -4.62 1.07
C GLN A 79 0.94 -4.39 -0.10
N ILE A 80 0.62 -5.42 -0.90
CA ILE A 80 -0.37 -5.32 -1.97
C ILE A 80 -1.76 -5.01 -1.39
N ALA A 81 -2.18 -5.73 -0.35
CA ALA A 81 -3.48 -5.50 0.31
C ALA A 81 -3.58 -4.07 0.86
N GLU A 82 -2.54 -3.58 1.54
CA GLU A 82 -2.48 -2.21 2.07
C GLU A 82 -2.47 -1.13 0.98
N GLU A 83 -1.86 -1.41 -0.19
CA GLU A 83 -1.93 -0.49 -1.33
C GLU A 83 -3.30 -0.52 -2.01
N GLN A 84 -4.08 -1.59 -1.86
CA GLN A 84 -5.41 -1.71 -2.47
C GLN A 84 -6.56 -1.29 -1.56
N ARG A 85 -6.35 -1.20 -0.23
CA ARG A 85 -7.42 -0.78 0.68
C ARG A 85 -7.92 0.62 0.33
N ASP A 86 -9.12 0.95 0.79
CA ASP A 86 -9.62 2.30 0.65
C ASP A 86 -8.74 3.30 1.40
N PHE A 87 -8.43 4.42 0.75
CA PHE A 87 -7.71 5.55 1.33
C PHE A 87 -8.68 6.71 1.54
N ASN A 88 -8.91 7.06 2.79
CA ASN A 88 -9.89 8.06 3.21
C ASN A 88 -9.23 9.30 3.85
N ALA A 89 -10.04 10.25 4.31
CA ALA A 89 -9.54 11.48 4.93
C ALA A 89 -8.90 11.27 6.32
N GLU A 90 -9.21 10.17 7.00
CA GLU A 90 -8.52 9.77 8.24
C GLU A 90 -7.11 9.27 7.94
N ASP A 91 -6.93 8.45 6.90
CA ASP A 91 -5.60 8.02 6.45
C ASP A 91 -4.71 9.20 6.10
N LEU A 92 -5.27 10.21 5.42
CA LEU A 92 -4.55 11.42 5.06
C LEU A 92 -4.11 12.23 6.29
N ARG A 93 -4.98 12.32 7.30
CA ARG A 93 -4.67 12.99 8.57
C ARG A 93 -3.60 12.23 9.34
N LYS A 94 -3.76 10.91 9.45
CA LYS A 94 -2.80 10.02 10.11
C LYS A 94 -1.44 10.08 9.43
N TRP A 95 -1.37 10.02 8.11
CA TRP A 95 -0.14 10.19 7.34
C TRP A 95 0.57 11.51 7.69
N GLN A 96 -0.19 12.61 7.74
CA GLN A 96 0.38 13.92 8.04
C GLN A 96 0.91 13.99 9.48
N GLU A 97 0.18 13.40 10.43
CA GLU A 97 0.56 13.32 11.84
C GLU A 97 1.81 12.46 12.03
N ASP A 98 1.87 11.29 11.41
CA ASP A 98 2.99 10.34 11.51
C ASP A 98 4.28 10.94 10.93
N ILE A 99 4.20 11.73 9.85
CA ILE A 99 5.36 12.40 9.25
C ILE A 99 5.68 13.74 9.97
N GLY A 100 4.70 14.32 10.66
CA GLY A 100 4.89 15.58 11.41
C GLY A 100 4.90 16.85 10.54
N LEU A 101 4.22 16.84 9.38
CA LEU A 101 4.15 18.03 8.50
C LEU A 101 3.04 19.00 8.90
N SER A 102 3.29 20.31 8.75
CA SER A 102 2.22 21.30 8.76
C SER A 102 1.36 21.21 7.49
N ASN A 103 0.18 21.86 7.50
CA ASN A 103 -0.68 21.91 6.30
C ASN A 103 -0.02 22.58 5.11
N ASN A 104 0.88 23.53 5.35
CA ASN A 104 1.62 24.19 4.28
C ASN A 104 2.65 23.24 3.68
N GLU A 105 3.39 22.53 4.52
CA GLU A 105 4.43 21.59 4.07
C GLU A 105 3.84 20.38 3.36
N ALA A 106 2.71 19.85 3.83
CA ALA A 106 1.99 18.78 3.13
C ALA A 106 1.48 19.23 1.75
N ALA A 107 0.97 20.48 1.65
CA ALA A 107 0.55 21.05 0.38
C ALA A 107 1.74 21.25 -0.58
N ASP A 108 2.87 21.76 -0.08
CA ASP A 108 4.10 21.96 -0.85
C ASP A 108 4.67 20.62 -1.34
N PHE A 109 4.72 19.60 -0.46
CA PHE A 109 5.20 18.27 -0.79
C PHE A 109 4.41 17.63 -1.94
N LEU A 110 3.09 17.81 -1.94
CA LEU A 110 2.21 17.32 -3.00
C LEU A 110 2.16 18.24 -4.23
N GLY A 111 2.76 19.43 -4.18
CA GLY A 111 2.66 20.42 -5.25
C GLY A 111 1.23 20.95 -5.47
N VAL A 112 0.41 20.99 -4.41
CA VAL A 112 -0.98 21.49 -4.46
C VAL A 112 -1.15 22.76 -3.64
N THR A 113 -2.24 23.49 -3.85
CA THR A 113 -2.53 24.66 -3.02
C THR A 113 -2.90 24.25 -1.59
N LEU A 114 -2.63 25.12 -0.61
CA LEU A 114 -3.09 24.93 0.78
C LEU A 114 -4.61 24.72 0.86
N ARG A 115 -5.38 25.38 0.00
CA ARG A 115 -6.83 25.20 -0.09
C ARG A 115 -7.19 23.78 -0.55
N THR A 116 -6.52 23.28 -1.59
CA THR A 116 -6.69 21.91 -2.07
C THR A 116 -6.39 20.90 -0.97
N TRP A 117 -5.27 21.07 -0.26
CA TRP A 117 -4.92 20.21 0.87
C TRP A 117 -5.98 20.22 1.98
N LYS A 118 -6.46 21.41 2.38
CA LYS A 118 -7.54 21.54 3.36
C LYS A 118 -8.83 20.85 2.90
N ASN A 119 -9.16 20.93 1.61
CA ASN A 119 -10.32 20.24 1.05
C ASN A 119 -10.16 18.71 1.15
N TYR A 120 -8.98 18.16 0.83
CA TYR A 120 -8.70 16.73 1.00
C TYR A 120 -8.88 16.29 2.46
N ARG A 121 -8.32 17.06 3.41
CA ARG A 121 -8.52 16.81 4.85
C ARG A 121 -9.99 16.87 5.28
N ALA A 122 -10.80 17.68 4.60
CA ALA A 122 -12.24 17.81 4.86
C ALA A 122 -13.09 16.73 4.16
N GLY A 123 -12.47 15.76 3.47
CA GLY A 123 -13.18 14.64 2.82
C GLY A 123 -13.45 14.84 1.33
N ALA A 124 -12.90 15.88 0.70
CA ALA A 124 -12.97 15.98 -0.75
C ALA A 124 -12.23 14.81 -1.42
N PRO A 125 -12.69 14.31 -2.58
CA PRO A 125 -12.03 13.22 -3.28
C PRO A 125 -10.54 13.50 -3.55
N VAL A 126 -9.69 12.57 -3.14
CA VAL A 126 -8.25 12.58 -3.40
C VAL A 126 -7.97 11.73 -4.63
N SER A 127 -7.17 12.24 -5.57
CA SER A 127 -6.83 11.49 -6.78
C SER A 127 -6.05 10.22 -6.46
N HIS A 128 -6.17 9.21 -7.32
CA HIS A 128 -5.44 7.95 -7.15
C HIS A 128 -3.92 8.16 -7.08
N ALA A 129 -3.38 9.05 -7.93
CA ALA A 129 -1.96 9.39 -7.93
C ALA A 129 -1.48 9.99 -6.60
N VAL A 130 -2.27 10.87 -5.98
CA VAL A 130 -1.92 11.44 -4.66
C VAL A 130 -1.97 10.36 -3.58
N LYS A 131 -2.98 9.49 -3.58
CA LYS A 131 -3.06 8.35 -2.63
C LYS A 131 -1.82 7.46 -2.74
N MET A 132 -1.42 7.09 -3.96
CA MET A 132 -0.21 6.31 -4.21
C MET A 132 1.05 7.02 -3.71
N LEU A 133 1.19 8.34 -3.97
CA LEU A 133 2.35 9.12 -3.54
C LEU A 133 2.47 9.17 -2.00
N LEU A 134 1.36 9.41 -1.30
CA LEU A 134 1.35 9.46 0.16
C LEU A 134 1.73 8.11 0.78
N ARG A 135 1.24 7.00 0.21
CA ARG A 135 1.64 5.65 0.64
C ARG A 135 3.08 5.35 0.32
N ALA A 136 3.54 5.69 -0.88
CA ALA A 136 4.93 5.51 -1.28
C ALA A 136 5.87 6.28 -0.36
N SER A 137 5.52 7.51 0.07
CA SER A 137 6.35 8.31 0.96
C SER A 137 6.48 7.75 2.38
N LEU A 138 5.56 6.86 2.81
CA LEU A 138 5.68 6.13 4.08
C LEU A 138 6.60 4.92 3.97
N ARG A 139 6.67 4.29 2.79
CA ARG A 139 7.51 3.10 2.56
C ARG A 139 8.93 3.45 2.17
N ASP A 140 9.09 4.53 1.41
CA ASP A 140 10.38 4.99 0.92
C ASP A 140 10.68 6.40 1.45
N PRO A 141 11.56 6.53 2.47
CA PRO A 141 11.94 7.82 3.02
C PRO A 141 12.68 8.70 2.01
N LEU A 142 13.23 8.13 0.91
CA LEU A 142 13.92 8.92 -0.11
C LEU A 142 12.98 9.91 -0.81
N LEU A 143 11.69 9.61 -0.95
CA LEU A 143 10.73 10.56 -1.50
C LEU A 143 10.63 11.81 -0.63
N MET A 144 10.61 11.64 0.69
CA MET A 144 10.62 12.76 1.63
C MET A 144 11.97 13.50 1.55
N HIS A 145 13.09 12.80 1.61
CA HIS A 145 14.42 13.43 1.52
C HIS A 145 14.61 14.24 0.23
N ALA A 146 14.12 13.73 -0.90
CA ALA A 146 14.27 14.37 -2.20
C ALA A 146 13.36 15.60 -2.37
N HIS A 147 12.10 15.53 -1.91
CA HIS A 147 11.07 16.50 -2.29
C HIS A 147 10.59 17.41 -1.16
N TYR A 148 10.74 17.01 0.11
CA TYR A 148 10.37 17.86 1.23
C TYR A 148 11.34 19.04 1.38
N ARG A 149 10.78 20.25 1.52
CA ARG A 149 11.53 21.47 1.82
C ARG A 149 10.92 22.09 3.08
N PRO A 150 11.58 21.96 4.24
CA PRO A 150 11.09 22.54 5.49
C PRO A 150 10.90 24.05 5.33
N ARG A 151 9.77 24.57 5.80
CA ARG A 151 9.60 26.03 5.83
C ARG A 151 10.36 26.57 7.03
N GLN A 152 11.30 27.49 6.80
CA GLN A 152 11.92 28.22 7.89
C GLN A 152 10.94 29.28 8.42
N ASN A 153 10.55 29.16 9.69
CA ASN A 153 9.78 30.21 10.35
C ASN A 153 10.71 31.40 10.64
N GLY A 154 10.41 32.56 10.05
CA GLY A 154 11.14 33.81 10.29
C GLY A 154 11.31 34.66 9.03
N ARG A 155 11.57 35.96 9.20
CA ARG A 155 11.92 36.87 8.10
C ARG A 155 13.27 36.39 7.51
N PRO A 156 13.42 36.25 6.18
CA PRO A 156 14.70 35.91 5.58
C PRO A 156 15.74 36.93 6.06
N LYS A 157 16.88 36.45 6.58
CA LYS A 157 18.01 37.33 6.88
C LYS A 157 18.42 38.01 5.58
N ALA A 158 18.44 39.34 5.58
CA ALA A 158 18.96 40.10 4.47
C ALA A 158 20.39 39.60 4.16
N ALA A 159 20.63 39.29 2.89
CA ALA A 159 21.96 38.97 2.37
C ALA A 159 22.87 40.20 2.37
#